data_AF-A0AA51L1U2-F1
#
_entry.id   AF-A0AA51L1U2-F1
#
_cell.length_a   1.000
_cell.length_b   1.000
_cell.length_c   1.000
_cell.angle_alpha   90.00
_cell.angle_beta   90.00
_cell.angle_gamma   90.00
#
_symmetry.space_group_name_H-M   'P 1'
#
loop_
_entity.id
_entity.type
_entity.pdbx_description
1 polymer ?
#
loop_
_entity_poly.entity_id
_entity_poly.type
_entity_poly.pdbx_seq_one_letter_code
_entity_poly.pdbx_strand_id
1 'polypeptide(L)' 'MDKLTCIAFIMYQSSENQIVKNLAIQLLKGDTTIKDLKKDAFAFSYITNAEITAKKQKINRLKVQQFAEEFLMIEV' A
#
# COMPACT_ATOMS: atom_id res chain seq x y z
N MET A 1 4.83 7.63 10.31
CA MET A 1 4.06 7.10 9.17
C MET A 1 2.77 6.48 9.68
N ASP A 2 1.67 6.84 9.03
CA ASP A 2 0.33 6.39 9.36
C ASP A 2 0.09 4.94 8.89
N LYS A 3 -1.02 4.38 9.36
CA LYS A 3 -1.37 2.97 9.12
C LYS A 3 -1.67 2.70 7.63
N LEU A 4 -2.22 3.66 6.90
CA LEU A 4 -2.62 3.47 5.52
C LEU A 4 -1.39 3.42 4.61
N THR A 5 -0.42 4.32 4.82
CA THR A 5 0.87 4.26 4.13
C THR A 5 1.62 2.96 4.39
N CYS A 6 1.54 2.42 5.61
CA CYS A 6 2.12 1.11 5.92
C CYS A 6 1.46 -0.04 5.15
N ILE A 7 0.13 -0.01 5.00
CA ILE A 7 -0.63 -1.01 4.25
C ILE A 7 -0.30 -0.92 2.76
N ALA A 8 -0.26 0.29 2.19
CA ALA A 8 0.16 0.54 0.82
C ALA A 8 1.57 0.00 0.56
N PHE A 9 2.52 0.31 1.44
CA PHE A 9 3.89 -0.19 1.32
C PHE A 9 3.96 -1.73 1.34
N ILE A 10 3.24 -2.39 2.25
CA ILE A 10 3.21 -3.86 2.30
C ILE A 10 2.64 -4.42 1.00
N MET A 11 1.51 -3.88 0.53
CA MET A 11 0.88 -4.31 -0.71
C MET A 11 1.83 -4.15 -1.91
N TYR A 12 2.59 -3.05 -1.96
CA TYR A 12 3.58 -2.77 -2.99
C TYR A 12 4.77 -3.75 -2.95
N GLN A 13 5.34 -4.03 -1.77
CA GLN A 13 6.50 -4.92 -1.65
C GLN A 13 6.15 -6.40 -1.81
N SER A 14 4.91 -6.79 -1.46
CA SER A 14 4.49 -8.19 -1.40
C SER A 14 4.08 -8.78 -2.75
N SER A 15 4.14 -8.00 -3.84
CA SER A 15 3.74 -8.44 -5.16
C SER A 15 4.68 -7.90 -6.24
N GLU A 16 5.02 -8.75 -7.19
CA GLU A 16 5.72 -8.35 -8.43
C GLU A 16 4.75 -7.87 -9.52
N ASN A 17 3.45 -8.11 -9.34
CA ASN A 17 2.44 -7.70 -10.31
C ASN A 17 2.29 -6.17 -10.35
N GLN A 18 2.53 -5.59 -11.52
CA GLN A 18 2.48 -4.14 -11.71
C GLN A 18 1.11 -3.53 -11.40
N ILE A 19 0.03 -4.26 -11.61
CA ILE A 19 -1.34 -3.80 -11.27
C ILE A 19 -1.45 -3.63 -9.75
N VAL A 20 -0.96 -4.60 -8.97
CA VAL A 20 -0.99 -4.54 -7.50
C VAL A 20 -0.12 -3.39 -6.98
N LYS A 21 1.06 -3.19 -7.57
CA LYS A 21 1.93 -2.05 -7.25
C LYS A 21 1.26 -0.71 -7.54
N ASN A 22 0.59 -0.59 -8.69
CA ASN A 22 -0.16 0.63 -9.04
C ASN A 22 -1.33 0.87 -8.08
N LEU A 23 -2.09 -0.17 -7.70
CA LEU A 23 -3.15 -0.07 -6.70
C LEU A 23 -2.63 0.37 -5.33
N ALA A 24 -1.45 -0.12 -4.94
CA ALA A 24 -0.80 0.32 -3.70
C ALA A 24 -0.38 1.80 -3.75
N ILE A 25 0.14 2.26 -4.89
CA ILE A 25 0.48 3.68 -5.09
C ILE A 25 -0.78 4.55 -5.10
N GLN A 26 -1.85 4.12 -5.76
CA GLN A 26 -3.16 4.81 -5.72
C GLN A 26 -3.71 4.89 -4.30
N LEU A 27 -3.56 3.82 -3.52
CA LEU A 27 -3.94 3.82 -2.10
C LEU A 27 -3.11 4.84 -1.31
N LEU A 28 -1.79 4.88 -1.52
CA LEU A 28 -0.90 5.85 -0.88
C LEU A 28 -1.30 7.31 -1.21
N LYS A 29 -1.60 7.59 -2.48
CA LYS A 29 -2.00 8.92 -2.96
C LYS A 29 -3.41 9.34 -2.52
N GLY A 30 -4.22 8.37 -2.07
CA GLY A 30 -5.61 8.60 -1.69
C GLY A 30 -6.59 8.53 -2.86
N ASP A 31 -6.14 8.11 -4.05
CA ASP A 31 -6.99 7.91 -5.24
C ASP A 31 -7.98 6.75 -5.06
N THR A 32 -7.66 5.81 -4.17
CA THR A 32 -8.54 4.71 -3.78
C THR A 32 -8.51 4.48 -2.28
N THR A 33 -9.51 3.78 -1.75
CA THR A 33 -9.60 3.44 -0.34
C THR A 33 -9.52 1.94 -0.12
N ILE A 34 -9.17 1.52 1.10
CA ILE A 34 -9.22 0.11 1.51
C ILE A 34 -10.61 -0.49 1.27
N LYS A 35 -11.68 0.30 1.46
CA LYS A 35 -13.05 -0.17 1.24
C LYS A 35 -13.32 -0.46 -0.23
N ASP A 36 -12.76 0.33 -1.13
CA ASP A 36 -12.95 0.15 -2.58
C ASP A 36 -12.11 -1.01 -3.10
N LEU A 37 -10.86 -1.13 -2.65
CA LEU A 37 -10.00 -2.28 -2.95
C LEU A 37 -10.58 -3.61 -2.43
N LYS A 38 -11.38 -3.59 -1.36
CA LYS A 38 -12.09 -4.78 -0.87
C LYS A 38 -13.31 -5.18 -1.69
N LYS A 39 -13.84 -4.30 -2.53
CA LYS A 39 -14.93 -4.65 -3.46
C LYS A 39 -14.40 -5.28 -4.74
N ASP A 40 -13.14 -5.00 -5.08
CA ASP A 40 -12.46 -5.60 -6.22
C ASP A 40 -11.98 -7.02 -5.87
N ALA A 41 -12.51 -8.03 -6.56
CA ALA A 41 -12.17 -9.43 -6.38
C ALA A 41 -10.67 -9.70 -6.62
N PHE A 42 -10.02 -8.96 -7.52
CA PHE A 42 -8.59 -9.07 -7.78
C PHE A 42 -7.76 -8.52 -6.62
N ALA A 43 -8.13 -7.33 -6.11
CA ALA A 43 -7.36 -6.63 -5.08
C ALA A 43 -7.64 -7.14 -3.64
N PHE A 44 -8.78 -7.82 -3.42
CA PHE A 44 -9.26 -8.23 -2.10
C PHE A 44 -8.24 -9.02 -1.29
N SER A 45 -7.59 -10.02 -1.89
CA SER A 45 -6.62 -10.88 -1.21
C SER A 45 -5.36 -10.10 -0.83
N TYR A 46 -4.86 -9.24 -1.71
CA TYR A 46 -3.68 -8.41 -1.48
C TYR A 46 -3.92 -7.41 -0.35
N ILE A 47 -5.04 -6.68 -0.37
CA ILE A 47 -5.33 -5.67 0.65
C ILE A 47 -5.58 -6.31 2.02
N THR A 48 -6.27 -7.46 2.06
CA THR A 48 -6.53 -8.18 3.30
C THR A 48 -5.25 -8.74 3.90
N ASN A 49 -4.36 -9.32 3.09
CA ASN A 49 -3.06 -9.80 3.54
C ASN A 49 -2.16 -8.66 4.04
N ALA A 50 -2.18 -7.50 3.35
CA ALA A 50 -1.45 -6.33 3.79
C ALA A 50 -1.93 -5.81 5.14
N GLU A 51 -3.25 -5.75 5.38
CA GLU A 51 -3.82 -5.36 6.68
C GLU A 51 -3.42 -6.31 7.81
N ILE A 52 -3.44 -7.63 7.56
CA ILE A 52 -3.03 -8.64 8.54
C ILE A 52 -1.54 -8.48 8.86
N THR A 53 -0.71 -8.31 7.83
CA THR A 53 0.74 -8.14 7.98
C THR A 53 1.06 -6.87 8.74
N ALA A 54 0.37 -5.76 8.46
CA ALA A 54 0.56 -4.49 9.14
C ALA A 54 0.24 -4.56 10.65
N LYS A 55 -0.68 -5.44 11.05
CA LYS A 55 -1.01 -5.69 12.46
C LYS A 55 0.00 -6.60 13.16
N LYS A 56 0.61 -7.53 12.43
CA LYS A 56 1.43 -8.61 13.01
C LYS A 56 2.93 -8.33 12.99
N GLN A 57 3.43 -7.56 12.02
CA GLN A 57 4.85 -7.38 11.79
C GLN A 57 5.33 -5.96 12.13
N LYS A 58 6.54 -5.87 12.68
CA LYS A 58 7.25 -4.59 12.78
C LYS A 58 7.74 -4.20 11.38
N ILE A 59 7.08 -3.22 10.79
CA ILE A 59 7.46 -2.67 9.48
C ILE A 59 8.65 -1.73 9.67
N ASN A 60 9.63 -1.81 8.77
CA ASN A 60 10.75 -0.89 8.75
C ASN A 60 10.27 0.51 8.33
N ARG A 61 10.20 1.43 9.31
CA ARG A 61 9.69 2.79 9.11
C ARG A 61 10.50 3.60 8.09
N LEU A 62 11.81 3.37 8.00
CA LEU A 62 12.66 4.06 7.03
C LEU A 62 12.28 3.68 5.60
N LYS A 63 12.02 2.39 5.34
CA LYS A 63 11.57 1.93 4.02
C LYS A 63 10.19 2.47 3.67
N VAL A 64 9.28 2.50 4.64
CA VAL A 64 7.94 3.09 4.45
C VAL A 64 8.04 4.57 4.14
N GLN A 65 8.95 5.29 4.80
CA GLN A 65 9.19 6.70 4.53
C GLN A 65 9.76 6.91 3.12
N GLN A 66 10.79 6.15 2.73
CA GLN A 66 11.36 6.22 1.38
C GLN A 66 10.32 5.93 0.30
N PHE A 67 9.47 4.91 0.49
CA PHE A 67 8.35 4.62 -0.38
C PHE A 67 7.37 5.79 -0.49
N ALA A 68 7.02 6.39 0.65
CA ALA A 68 6.13 7.54 0.66
C ALA A 68 6.76 8.73 -0.07
N GLU A 69 8.03 9.03 0.18
CA GLU A 69 8.77 10.10 -0.49
C GLU A 69 8.86 9.85 -2.01
N GLU A 70 9.14 8.63 -2.44
CA GLU A 70 9.26 8.25 -3.86
C GLU A 70 7.94 8.45 -4.63
N PHE A 71 6.80 8.11 -4.03
CA PHE A 71 5.52 8.09 -4.73
C PHE A 71 4.56 9.22 -4.36
N LEU A 72 4.83 9.99 -3.28
CA LEU A 72 4.09 11.21 -2.92
C LEU A 72 4.80 12.50 -3.34
N MET A 73 6.04 12.46 -3.86
CA MET A 73 6.62 13.64 -4.48
C MET A 73 5.79 14.04 -5.70
N ILE A 74 4.95 15.06 -5.49
CA ILE A 74 4.23 15.80 -6.53
C ILE A 74 5.29 16.53 -7.35
N GLU A 75 5.21 16.43 -8.67
CA GLU A 75 5.97 17.24 -9.62
C GLU A 75 5.87 18.72 -9.24
N VAL A 76 7.02 19.40 -9.15
CA VAL A 76 7.12 20.87 -9.02
C VAL A 76 6.66 21.52 -10.31
#